data_AF-A0A1M7Q9P1-F1
#
_entry.id   AF-A0A1M7Q9P1-F1
#
_cell.length_a   1.000
_cell.length_b   1.000
_cell.length_c   1.000
_cell.angle_alpha   90.00
_cell.angle_beta   90.00
_cell.angle_gamma   90.00
#
_symmetry.space_group_name_H-M   'P 1'
#
loop_
_entity.id
_entity.type
_entity.pdbx_description
1 polymer ?
#
loop_
_entity_poly.entity_id
_entity_poly.type
_entity_poly.pdbx_seq_one_letter_code
_entity_poly.pdbx_strand_id
1 'polypeptide(L)'
;AMVSFVDDKQDLTSQDVRTTSGAVGYTYGDWHGTAGVIAVNDRSAVDADGQGFWVGGDYRFGQNLVRAQYVQNKAKNVNEGKTQAFGVGYQYDLSKRTALYSAVTRFKNEGDGYGNRWASAVPAGLTTADDRDITEFTAGIRHSF
;
A
#
# COMPACT_ATOMS: atom_id res chain seq x y z
N ALA A 1 -14.46 8.17 -9.44
CA ALA A 1 -13.83 6.90 -9.85
C ALA A 1 -12.74 7.21 -10.86
N MET A 2 -11.65 6.46 -10.88
CA MET A 2 -10.58 6.56 -11.86
C MET A 2 -10.19 5.17 -12.34
N VAL A 3 -9.80 5.07 -13.60
CA VAL A 3 -9.23 3.88 -14.22
C VAL A 3 -7.99 4.33 -14.97
N SER A 4 -6.91 3.57 -14.86
CA SER A 4 -5.68 3.83 -15.59
C SER A 4 -5.05 2.53 -16.06
N PHE A 5 -4.34 2.62 -17.18
CA PHE A 5 -3.45 1.58 -17.64
C PHE A 5 -2.12 2.21 -18.05
N VAL A 6 -1.04 1.47 -17.85
CA VAL A 6 0.31 1.85 -18.27
C VAL A 6 0.91 0.63 -18.95
N ASP A 7 1.39 0.84 -20.18
CA ASP A 7 2.20 -0.12 -20.91
C ASP A 7 3.67 0.30 -20.77
N ASP A 8 4.51 -0.61 -20.27
CA ASP A 8 5.95 -0.41 -20.20
C ASP A 8 6.65 -1.38 -21.16
N LYS A 9 7.51 -0.83 -22.02
CA LYS A 9 8.25 -1.56 -23.06
C LYS A 9 9.71 -1.62 -22.67
N GLN A 10 10.23 -2.81 -22.42
CA GLN A 10 11.68 -2.98 -22.25
C GLN A 10 12.38 -3.11 -23.61
N ASP A 11 13.26 -2.14 -23.92
CA ASP A 11 13.95 -2.00 -25.22
C ASP A 11 14.83 -3.20 -25.62
N LEU A 12 15.17 -4.11 -24.70
CA LEU A 12 16.09 -5.24 -24.94
C LEU A 12 15.39 -6.58 -25.24
N THR A 13 14.10 -6.74 -24.93
CA THR A 13 13.39 -8.04 -25.07
C THR A 13 12.11 -7.97 -25.90
N SER A 14 11.65 -6.78 -26.30
CA SER A 14 10.36 -6.58 -27.01
C SER A 14 9.15 -7.08 -26.21
N GLN A 15 9.25 -7.07 -24.88
CA GLN A 15 8.22 -7.57 -23.97
C GLN A 15 7.49 -6.39 -23.32
N ASP A 16 6.16 -6.47 -23.36
CA ASP A 16 5.24 -5.45 -22.83
C ASP A 16 4.75 -5.89 -21.46
N VAL A 17 5.10 -5.14 -20.41
CA VAL A 17 4.44 -5.28 -19.10
C VAL A 17 3.27 -4.30 -19.07
N ARG A 18 2.06 -4.80 -18.87
CA ARG A 18 0.86 -3.96 -18.71
C ARG A 18 0.42 -3.93 -17.27
N THR A 19 0.37 -2.73 -16.69
CA THR A 19 -0.29 -2.49 -15.41
C THR A 19 -1.65 -1.85 -15.63
N THR A 20 -2.71 -2.43 -15.07
CA THR A 20 -4.07 -1.87 -15.10
C THR A 20 -4.56 -1.67 -13.68
N SER A 21 -5.15 -0.52 -13.39
CA SER A 21 -5.72 -0.21 -12.08
C SER A 21 -7.04 0.51 -12.18
N GLY A 22 -7.88 0.32 -11.17
CA GLY A 22 -9.15 0.99 -11.01
C GLY A 22 -9.37 1.33 -9.55
N ALA A 23 -9.86 2.55 -9.29
CA ALA A 23 -10.08 3.02 -7.92
C ALA A 23 -11.35 3.87 -7.82
N VAL A 24 -11.98 3.76 -6.66
CA VAL A 24 -13.14 4.57 -6.27
C VAL A 24 -12.87 5.20 -4.91
N GLY A 25 -13.39 6.41 -4.74
CA GLY A 25 -13.39 7.13 -3.48
C GLY A 25 -14.73 7.82 -3.31
N TYR A 26 -15.22 7.86 -2.08
CA TYR A 26 -16.47 8.50 -1.74
C TYR A 26 -16.35 9.19 -0.39
N THR A 27 -16.89 10.41 -0.31
CA THR A 27 -16.93 11.21 0.91
C THR A 27 -18.38 11.44 1.28
N TYR A 28 -18.72 11.21 2.54
CA TYR A 28 -20.04 11.48 3.09
C TYR A 28 -19.91 12.12 4.47
N GLY A 29 -20.17 13.43 4.53
CA GLY A 29 -19.90 14.24 5.71
C GLY A 29 -18.43 14.12 6.11
N ASP A 30 -18.20 13.71 7.35
CA ASP A 30 -16.88 13.54 7.95
C ASP A 30 -16.19 12.21 7.63
N TRP A 31 -16.87 11.31 6.91
CA TRP A 31 -16.32 10.04 6.46
C TRP A 31 -15.77 10.15 5.05
N HIS A 32 -14.62 9.53 4.82
CA HIS A 32 -14.04 9.32 3.50
C HIS A 32 -13.62 7.86 3.35
N GLY A 33 -14.03 7.21 2.27
CA GLY A 33 -13.70 5.82 1.96
C GLY A 33 -13.08 5.69 0.58
N THR A 34 -12.14 4.77 0.43
CA THR A 34 -11.50 4.44 -0.85
C THR A 34 -11.34 2.93 -1.01
N ALA A 35 -11.43 2.48 -2.25
CA ALA A 35 -11.11 1.11 -2.60
C ALA A 35 -10.54 1.08 -4.02
N GLY A 36 -9.78 0.04 -4.33
CA GLY A 36 -9.29 -0.15 -5.67
C GLY A 36 -8.61 -1.49 -5.88
N VAL A 37 -8.32 -1.75 -7.15
CA VAL A 37 -7.67 -2.95 -7.65
C VAL A 37 -6.54 -2.56 -8.57
N ILE A 38 -5.53 -3.42 -8.66
CA ILE A 38 -4.42 -3.31 -9.57
C ILE A 38 -4.06 -4.70 -10.09
N ALA A 39 -3.68 -4.80 -11.35
CA ALA A 39 -3.20 -6.02 -11.98
C ALA A 39 -1.97 -5.69 -12.82
N VAL A 40 -0.96 -6.56 -12.75
CA VAL A 40 0.22 -6.55 -13.60
C VAL A 40 0.13 -7.81 -14.46
N ASN A 41 0.17 -7.60 -15.76
CA ASN A 41 0.26 -8.66 -16.76
C ASN A 41 1.64 -8.55 -17.42
N ASP A 42 2.52 -9.48 -17.10
CA ASP A 42 3.87 -9.55 -17.63
C ASP A 42 3.88 -10.47 -18.85
N ARG A 43 3.98 -9.88 -20.05
CA ARG A 43 4.00 -10.66 -21.30
C ARG A 43 5.41 -11.11 -21.67
N SER A 44 6.34 -11.10 -20.71
CA SER A 44 7.66 -11.68 -20.88
C SER A 44 7.62 -13.20 -20.90
N ALA A 45 8.76 -13.81 -21.23
CA ALA A 45 8.95 -15.26 -21.05
C ALA A 45 8.96 -15.68 -19.58
N VAL A 46 9.16 -14.72 -18.65
CA VAL A 46 9.10 -14.98 -17.21
C VAL A 46 7.64 -15.04 -16.75
N ASP A 47 6.73 -14.29 -17.37
CA ASP A 47 5.29 -14.29 -17.06
C ASP A 47 5.02 -13.99 -15.58
N ALA A 48 5.70 -13.00 -14.99
CA ALA A 48 5.58 -12.64 -13.58
C ALA A 48 4.30 -11.85 -13.25
N ASP A 49 3.13 -12.45 -13.49
CA ASP A 49 1.84 -11.81 -13.24
C ASP A 49 1.56 -11.55 -11.75
N GLY A 50 0.84 -10.47 -11.50
CA GLY A 50 0.45 -10.06 -10.15
C GLY A 50 -0.91 -9.36 -10.10
N GLN A 51 -1.55 -9.40 -8.95
CA GLN A 51 -2.74 -8.61 -8.68
C GLN A 51 -2.76 -8.10 -7.25
N GLY A 52 -3.46 -7.01 -7.02
CA GLY A 52 -3.68 -6.47 -5.69
C GLY A 52 -4.97 -5.70 -5.57
N PHE A 53 -5.38 -5.48 -4.33
CA PHE A 53 -6.49 -4.61 -3.99
C PHE A 53 -6.21 -3.89 -2.69
N TRP A 54 -6.90 -2.76 -2.50
CA TRP A 54 -6.95 -2.06 -1.23
C TRP A 54 -8.35 -1.60 -0.92
N VAL A 55 -8.61 -1.44 0.36
CA VAL A 55 -9.79 -0.78 0.89
C VAL A 55 -9.38 -0.05 2.15
N GLY A 56 -9.89 1.16 2.32
CA GLY A 56 -9.60 1.94 3.51
C GLY A 56 -10.51 3.14 3.62
N GLY A 57 -10.40 3.83 4.73
CA GLY A 57 -11.15 5.03 4.97
C GLY A 57 -10.65 5.77 6.17
N ASP A 58 -11.17 6.97 6.33
CA ASP A 58 -10.89 7.84 7.44
C ASP A 58 -12.13 8.59 7.90
N TYR A 59 -12.11 8.95 9.17
CA TYR A 59 -13.16 9.71 9.83
C TYR A 59 -12.55 10.86 10.60
N ARG A 60 -13.06 12.07 10.35
CA ARG A 60 -12.59 13.30 10.98
C ARG A 60 -13.60 13.80 12.00
N PHE A 61 -13.16 14.14 13.20
CA PHE A 61 -14.01 14.76 14.21
C PHE A 61 -13.24 15.83 14.98
N GLY A 62 -13.56 17.08 14.68
CA GLY A 62 -12.79 18.23 15.17
C GLY A 62 -11.34 18.16 14.71
N GLN A 63 -10.41 18.18 15.67
CA GLN A 63 -8.97 18.10 15.43
C GLN A 63 -8.47 16.65 15.22
N ASN A 64 -9.35 15.66 15.34
CA ASN A 64 -9.01 14.25 15.30
C ASN A 64 -9.26 13.66 13.91
N LEU A 65 -8.35 12.81 13.45
CA LEU A 65 -8.53 11.99 12.27
C LEU A 65 -8.13 10.55 12.62
N VAL A 66 -9.04 9.61 12.38
CA VAL A 66 -8.76 8.17 12.48
C VAL A 66 -8.77 7.60 11.08
N ARG A 67 -7.80 6.74 10.75
CA ARG A 67 -7.71 6.07 9.45
C ARG A 67 -7.47 4.58 9.65
N ALA A 68 -8.06 3.79 8.77
CA ALA A 68 -7.73 2.37 8.64
C ALA A 68 -7.59 1.99 7.16
N GLN A 69 -6.67 1.09 6.86
CA GLN A 69 -6.50 0.58 5.50
C GLN A 69 -6.05 -0.87 5.53
N TYR A 70 -6.59 -1.63 4.59
CA TYR A 70 -6.14 -2.96 4.25
C TYR A 70 -5.66 -2.99 2.80
N VAL A 71 -4.55 -3.68 2.55
CA VAL A 71 -4.04 -3.93 1.21
C VAL A 71 -3.57 -5.37 1.10
N GLN A 72 -3.79 -5.97 -0.06
CA GLN A 72 -3.26 -7.28 -0.42
C GLN A 72 -2.68 -7.24 -1.83
N ASN A 73 -1.51 -7.86 -2.01
CA ASN A 73 -0.92 -8.17 -3.30
C ASN A 73 -0.67 -9.69 -3.38
N LYS A 74 -0.83 -10.28 -4.57
CA LYS A 74 -0.54 -11.68 -4.86
C LYS A 74 0.21 -11.80 -6.18
N ALA A 75 1.36 -12.46 -6.18
CA ALA A 75 2.04 -12.99 -7.37
C ALA A 75 1.38 -14.31 -7.79
N LYS A 76 1.15 -14.51 -9.10
CA LYS A 76 0.35 -15.63 -9.62
C LYS A 76 1.12 -16.71 -10.36
N ASN A 77 2.24 -16.38 -10.98
CA ASN A 77 2.87 -17.25 -11.98
C ASN A 77 4.34 -17.55 -11.67
N VAL A 78 5.09 -16.59 -11.11
CA VAL A 78 6.49 -16.78 -10.68
C VAL A 78 6.64 -16.41 -9.23
N ASN A 79 7.36 -17.26 -8.47
CA ASN A 79 7.57 -17.11 -7.04
C ASN A 79 6.24 -16.77 -6.35
N GLU A 80 5.24 -17.65 -6.47
CA GLU A 80 3.90 -17.38 -5.95
C GLU A 80 3.95 -16.95 -4.48
N GLY A 81 3.38 -15.78 -4.20
CA GLY A 81 3.48 -15.13 -2.91
C GLY A 81 2.35 -14.16 -2.69
N LYS A 82 2.04 -13.89 -1.42
CA LYS A 82 0.98 -12.99 -1.00
C LYS A 82 1.49 -12.08 0.11
N THR A 83 1.34 -10.79 -0.11
CA THR A 83 1.68 -9.75 0.87
C THR A 83 0.39 -9.05 1.29
N GLN A 84 0.12 -9.02 2.59
CA GLN A 84 -1.01 -8.36 3.19
C GLN A 84 -0.51 -7.30 4.18
N ALA A 85 -1.21 -6.17 4.27
CA ALA A 85 -1.00 -5.21 5.33
C ALA A 85 -2.32 -4.67 5.84
N PHE A 86 -2.46 -4.57 7.16
CA PHE A 86 -3.56 -3.89 7.82
C PHE A 86 -3.00 -2.84 8.77
N GLY A 87 -3.42 -1.59 8.59
CA GLY A 87 -2.96 -0.47 9.38
C GLY A 87 -4.10 0.33 9.98
N VAL A 88 -3.88 0.82 11.19
CA VAL A 88 -4.74 1.81 11.86
C VAL A 88 -3.88 2.98 12.29
N GLY A 89 -4.34 4.19 12.00
CA GLY A 89 -3.65 5.42 12.31
C GLY A 89 -4.55 6.45 12.97
N TYR A 90 -3.92 7.31 13.76
CA TYR A 90 -4.54 8.45 14.41
C TYR A 90 -3.68 9.70 14.18
N GLN A 91 -4.34 10.81 13.92
CA GLN A 91 -3.72 12.13 13.81
C GLN A 91 -4.51 13.13 14.65
N TYR A 92 -3.77 13.98 15.36
CA TYR A 92 -4.30 15.13 16.08
C TYR A 92 -3.70 16.42 15.50
N ASP A 93 -4.55 17.28 14.97
CA ASP A 93 -4.15 18.57 14.39
C ASP A 93 -4.02 19.62 15.50
N LEU A 94 -2.77 19.95 15.87
CA LEU A 94 -2.47 21.04 16.82
C LEU A 94 -2.76 22.42 16.21
N SER A 95 -2.62 22.54 14.89
CA SER A 95 -2.97 23.73 14.11
C SER A 95 -3.21 23.34 12.65
N LYS A 96 -3.53 24.33 11.80
CA LYS A 96 -3.57 24.12 10.34
C LYS A 96 -2.23 23.66 9.74
N ARG A 97 -1.12 23.87 10.46
CA ARG A 97 0.25 23.64 10.01
C ARG A 97 0.97 22.54 10.77
N THR A 98 0.47 22.13 11.94
CA THR A 98 1.15 21.16 12.81
C THR A 98 0.21 20.05 13.21
N ALA A 99 0.64 18.81 13.05
CA ALA A 99 -0.11 17.63 13.45
C ALA A 99 0.79 16.62 14.16
N LEU A 100 0.28 16.00 15.22
CA LEU A 100 0.85 14.81 15.84
C LEU A 100 0.18 13.59 15.19
N TYR A 101 0.94 12.52 14.95
CA TYR A 101 0.38 11.30 14.40
C TYR A 101 1.03 10.06 14.98
N SER A 102 0.26 8.97 14.98
CA SER A 102 0.74 7.63 15.24
C SER A 102 0.00 6.62 14.38
N ALA A 103 0.62 5.47 14.13
CA ALA A 103 0.02 4.37 13.41
C ALA A 103 0.64 3.04 13.84
N VAL A 104 -0.15 1.99 13.73
CA VAL A 104 0.31 0.61 13.84
C VAL A 104 -0.10 -0.13 12.57
N THR A 105 0.82 -0.87 11.98
CA THR A 105 0.58 -1.66 10.77
C THR A 105 1.12 -3.07 10.96
N ARG A 106 0.28 -4.07 10.70
CA ARG A 106 0.71 -5.47 10.62
C ARG A 106 0.87 -5.86 9.17
N PHE A 107 2.07 -6.32 8.83
CA PHE A 107 2.41 -6.93 7.56
C PHE A 107 2.44 -8.45 7.73
N LYS A 108 1.88 -9.15 6.75
CA LYS A 108 1.90 -10.61 6.67
C LYS A 108 2.32 -11.01 5.26
N ASN A 109 3.43 -11.73 5.15
CA ASN A 109 4.00 -12.16 3.89
C ASN A 109 4.04 -13.70 3.84
N GLU A 110 3.49 -14.26 2.77
CA GLU A 110 3.39 -15.70 2.54
C GLU A 110 3.95 -16.05 1.15
N GLY A 111 4.44 -17.27 0.97
CA GLY A 111 4.98 -17.77 -0.31
C GLY A 111 6.37 -17.21 -0.65
N ASP A 112 6.88 -17.51 -1.84
CA ASP A 112 8.30 -17.29 -2.16
C ASP A 112 8.60 -15.95 -2.86
N GLY A 113 7.60 -15.32 -3.47
CA GLY A 113 7.69 -13.98 -4.07
C GLY A 113 6.76 -12.99 -3.39
N TYR A 114 7.00 -12.78 -2.10
CA TYR A 114 6.41 -11.66 -1.36
C TYR A 114 7.20 -10.38 -1.61
N GLY A 115 6.50 -9.25 -1.62
CA GLY A 115 7.16 -7.95 -1.61
C GLY A 115 7.53 -7.59 -0.18
N ASN A 116 8.82 -7.33 0.06
CA ASN A 116 9.30 -6.71 1.30
C ASN A 116 8.56 -5.39 1.53
N ARG A 117 7.53 -5.42 2.39
CA ARG A 117 6.71 -4.26 2.72
C ARG A 117 6.91 -3.92 4.19
N TRP A 118 7.69 -2.87 4.40
CA TRP A 118 7.78 -2.09 5.63
C TRP A 118 7.86 -0.61 5.23
N ALA A 119 7.59 0.32 6.13
CA ALA A 119 7.73 1.73 5.81
C ALA A 119 9.17 2.04 5.41
N SER A 120 9.37 2.84 4.35
CA SER A 120 10.69 3.25 3.88
C SER A 120 11.57 3.95 4.94
N ALA A 121 10.99 4.34 6.07
CA ALA A 121 11.67 4.95 7.19
C ALA A 121 12.36 3.94 8.15
N VAL A 122 12.08 2.64 8.03
CA VAL A 122 12.80 1.61 8.80
C VAL A 122 14.23 1.50 8.26
N PRO A 123 15.27 1.70 9.10
CA PRO A 123 16.66 1.60 8.65
C PRO A 123 16.97 0.24 8.04
N ALA A 124 17.76 0.25 6.95
CA ALA A 124 18.24 -0.98 6.34
C ALA A 124 19.04 -1.82 7.36
N GLY A 125 18.79 -3.13 7.39
CA GLY A 125 19.47 -4.07 8.29
C GLY A 125 18.78 -4.34 9.62
N LEU A 126 17.68 -3.64 9.95
CA LEU A 126 16.85 -3.97 11.12
C LEU A 126 15.84 -5.09 10.84
N THR A 127 15.49 -5.28 9.57
CA THR A 127 14.69 -6.40 9.06
C THR A 127 15.49 -7.15 8.01
N THR A 128 15.24 -8.45 7.90
CA THR A 128 15.80 -9.34 6.88
C THR A 128 14.71 -9.74 5.90
N ALA A 129 15.09 -10.35 4.78
CA ALA A 129 14.09 -10.90 3.85
C ALA A 129 13.22 -11.95 4.54
N ASP A 130 13.78 -12.76 5.45
CA ASP A 130 13.05 -13.83 6.14
C ASP A 130 12.01 -13.34 7.16
N ASP A 131 12.01 -12.04 7.51
CA ASP A 131 11.04 -11.43 8.41
C ASP A 131 9.69 -11.24 7.71
N ARG A 132 8.94 -12.35 7.62
CA ARG A 132 7.66 -12.42 6.91
C ARG A 132 6.52 -11.68 7.60
N ASP A 133 6.62 -11.52 8.91
CA ASP A 133 5.51 -11.13 9.78
C ASP A 133 5.93 -9.95 10.67
N ILE A 134 5.75 -8.73 10.18
CA ILE A 134 6.26 -7.51 10.83
C ILE A 134 5.09 -6.71 11.40
N THR A 135 5.17 -6.34 12.67
CA THR A 135 4.34 -5.26 13.23
C THR A 135 5.17 -4.00 13.32
N GLU A 136 4.73 -2.96 12.63
CA GLU A 136 5.36 -1.64 12.65
C GLU A 136 4.53 -0.69 13.50
N PHE A 137 5.20 0.05 14.38
CA PHE A 137 4.63 1.21 15.07
C PHE A 137 5.38 2.46 14.63
N THR A 138 4.63 3.48 14.22
CA THR A 138 5.17 4.77 13.81
C THR A 138 4.51 5.87 14.63
N ALA A 139 5.28 6.87 15.07
CA ALA A 139 4.77 8.09 15.66
C ALA A 139 5.64 9.29 15.26
N GLY A 140 5.05 10.48 15.17
CA GLY A 140 5.80 11.66 14.77
C GLY A 140 4.99 12.94 14.77
N ILE A 141 5.64 13.99 14.28
CA ILE A 141 5.10 15.34 14.15
C ILE A 141 5.29 15.77 12.70
N ARG A 142 4.25 16.28 12.07
CA ARG A 142 4.33 16.95 10.76
C ARG A 142 4.11 18.45 10.95
N HIS A 143 5.02 19.26 10.40
CA HIS A 143 4.90 20.71 10.36
C HIS A 143 4.99 21.21 8.91
N SER A 144 4.19 22.21 8.53
CA SER A 144 4.13 22.78 7.18
C SER A 144 4.17 24.31 7.22
N PHE A 145 5.18 24.91 6.60
CA PHE A 145 5.46 26.37 6.61
C PHE A 145 4.69 27.14 5.53
#